data_AF-A0A7J6UP42-F1
#
_entry.id   AF-A0A7J6UP42-F1
#
_cell.length_a   1.000
_cell.length_b   1.000
_cell.length_c   1.000
_cell.angle_alpha   90.00
_cell.angle_beta   90.00
_cell.angle_gamma   90.00
#
_symmetry.space_group_name_H-M   'P 1'
#
loop_
_entity.id
_entity.type
_entity.pdbx_description
1 polymer ?
#
loop_
_entity_poly.entity_id
_entity_poly.type
_entity_poly.pdbx_seq_one_letter_code
_entity_poly.pdbx_strand_id
1 'polypeptide(L)'
;LSESSEAKVMEEIRRFLPGSSKAPRRIGQAAGTLDVVVEKEAVCIEGYWIARGPKEIDAQRLLADFCVTESARRNLRKILRCVSGGKVVRPPILLEGPTGAGKTSLVKFVAAMTGHDCVRINNHEHTDLQEYIGQHVYDHGVLKFEEGPLVKACRAGAWVVLDELNLAPSEVLEGINRLLDDNREIHIAETNTTV
;
A
#
# COMPACT_ATOMS: atom_id res chain seq x y z
N LEU A 1 5.32 -23.02 -16.21
CA LEU A 1 4.10 -23.21 -15.39
C LEU A 1 3.05 -23.75 -16.36
N SER A 2 2.44 -24.89 -16.07
CA SER A 2 1.50 -25.53 -17.01
C SER A 2 0.17 -24.78 -17.05
N GLU A 3 -0.50 -24.75 -18.20
CA GLU A 3 -1.82 -24.12 -18.38
C GLU A 3 -2.86 -24.63 -17.35
N SER A 4 -2.68 -25.86 -16.85
CA SER A 4 -3.50 -26.47 -15.80
C SER A 4 -3.34 -25.80 -14.42
N SER A 5 -2.15 -25.30 -14.09
CA SER A 5 -1.90 -24.60 -12.83
C SER A 5 -2.49 -23.19 -12.84
N GLU A 6 -2.40 -22.49 -13.97
CA GLU A 6 -3.02 -21.18 -14.13
C GLU A 6 -4.55 -21.27 -14.02
N ALA A 7 -5.17 -22.27 -14.63
CA ALA A 7 -6.62 -22.47 -14.55
C ALA A 7 -7.12 -22.68 -13.11
N LYS A 8 -6.40 -23.48 -12.31
CA LYS A 8 -6.74 -23.74 -10.90
C LYS A 8 -6.56 -22.51 -10.02
N VAL A 9 -5.47 -21.76 -10.22
CA VAL A 9 -5.21 -20.51 -9.51
C VAL A 9 -6.30 -19.50 -9.85
N MET A 10 -6.67 -19.37 -11.12
CA MET A 10 -7.76 -18.49 -11.57
C MET A 10 -9.13 -18.93 -11.04
N GLU A 11 -9.37 -20.23 -10.84
CA GLU A 11 -10.59 -20.75 -10.20
C GLU A 11 -10.65 -20.38 -8.71
N GLU A 12 -9.55 -20.48 -7.97
CA GLU A 12 -9.47 -20.02 -6.58
C GLU A 12 -9.59 -18.49 -6.47
N ILE A 13 -8.93 -17.74 -7.35
CA ILE A 13 -9.04 -16.27 -7.38
C ILE A 13 -10.48 -15.85 -7.68
N ARG A 14 -11.18 -16.54 -8.59
CA ARG A 14 -12.61 -16.34 -8.87
C ARG A 14 -13.52 -16.70 -7.68
N ARG A 15 -13.10 -17.60 -6.80
CA ARG A 15 -13.81 -17.85 -5.52
C ARG A 15 -13.65 -16.69 -4.53
N PHE A 16 -12.52 -15.97 -4.58
CA PHE A 16 -12.23 -14.84 -3.70
C PHE A 16 -12.61 -13.46 -4.27
N LEU A 17 -12.92 -13.37 -5.57
CA LEU A 17 -13.38 -12.15 -6.24
C LEU A 17 -14.82 -12.32 -6.75
N PRO A 18 -15.82 -11.64 -6.17
CA PRO A 18 -17.19 -11.77 -6.63
C PRO A 18 -17.39 -11.10 -8.00
N GLY A 19 -17.74 -11.93 -9.00
CA GLY A 19 -18.50 -11.54 -10.19
C GLY A 19 -17.90 -10.47 -11.11
N SER A 20 -17.21 -10.89 -12.17
CA SER A 20 -17.03 -10.06 -13.37
C SER A 20 -17.27 -10.88 -14.64
N SER A 21 -18.36 -10.58 -15.34
CA SER A 21 -18.78 -11.18 -16.61
C SER A 21 -18.22 -10.46 -17.85
N LYS A 22 -17.26 -9.54 -17.69
CA LYS A 22 -16.61 -8.83 -18.80
C LYS A 22 -15.15 -9.25 -18.92
N ALA A 23 -14.70 -9.45 -20.17
CA ALA A 23 -13.31 -9.80 -20.46
C ALA A 23 -12.36 -8.75 -19.84
N PRO A 24 -11.33 -9.17 -19.09
CA PRO A 24 -10.42 -8.25 -18.42
C PRO A 24 -9.69 -7.33 -19.40
N ARG A 25 -9.54 -6.05 -19.05
CA ARG A 25 -8.73 -5.11 -19.84
C ARG A 25 -7.26 -5.34 -19.52
N ARG A 26 -6.57 -6.06 -20.40
CA ARG A 26 -5.14 -6.36 -20.30
C ARG A 26 -4.29 -5.25 -20.91
N ILE A 27 -3.27 -4.80 -20.19
CA ILE A 27 -2.40 -3.67 -20.53
C ILE A 27 -0.95 -4.14 -20.32
N GLY A 28 -0.05 -3.83 -21.27
CA GLY A 28 1.39 -4.13 -21.13
C GLY A 28 1.88 -5.46 -21.71
N GLN A 29 1.46 -5.81 -22.94
CA GLN A 29 1.90 -7.04 -23.63
C GLN A 29 3.19 -6.89 -24.46
N ALA A 30 3.83 -5.72 -24.47
CA ALA A 30 5.08 -5.54 -25.22
C ALA A 30 6.27 -6.14 -24.45
N ALA A 31 7.29 -6.60 -25.18
CA ALA A 31 8.53 -7.05 -24.55
C ALA A 31 9.14 -5.90 -23.71
N GLY A 32 9.33 -6.14 -22.42
CA GLY A 32 9.85 -5.14 -21.47
C GLY A 32 8.79 -4.42 -20.62
N THR A 33 7.49 -4.53 -20.93
CA THR A 33 6.42 -3.95 -20.10
C THR A 33 5.92 -4.93 -19.03
N LEU A 34 5.30 -4.40 -17.96
CA LEU A 34 4.66 -5.22 -16.92
C LEU A 34 3.31 -5.74 -17.42
N ASP A 35 2.99 -7.00 -17.14
CA ASP A 35 1.66 -7.55 -17.44
C ASP A 35 0.66 -7.09 -16.38
N VAL A 36 -0.31 -6.26 -16.79
CA VAL A 36 -1.32 -5.69 -15.89
C VAL A 36 -2.71 -5.98 -16.41
N VAL A 37 -3.58 -6.46 -15.53
CA VAL A 37 -5.02 -6.65 -15.79
C VAL A 37 -5.81 -5.89 -14.74
N VAL A 38 -6.66 -4.96 -15.18
CA VAL A 38 -7.52 -4.19 -14.29
C VAL A 38 -8.95 -4.73 -14.36
N GLU A 39 -9.47 -5.19 -13.24
CA GLU A 39 -10.87 -5.59 -13.07
C GLU A 39 -11.64 -4.61 -12.16
N LYS A 40 -12.93 -4.91 -11.95
CA LYS A 40 -13.82 -4.07 -11.13
C LYS A 40 -13.37 -4.00 -9.67
N GLU A 41 -12.99 -5.14 -9.10
CA GLU A 41 -12.69 -5.27 -7.65
C GLU A 41 -11.24 -5.62 -7.34
N ALA A 42 -10.44 -5.93 -8.35
CA ALA A 42 -9.05 -6.29 -8.18
C ALA A 42 -8.20 -5.88 -9.39
N VAL A 43 -6.89 -5.83 -9.16
CA VAL A 43 -5.88 -5.61 -10.19
C VAL A 43 -4.87 -6.76 -10.12
N CYS A 44 -4.58 -7.37 -11.27
CA CYS A 44 -3.50 -8.33 -11.41
C CYS A 44 -2.27 -7.62 -11.96
N ILE A 45 -1.13 -7.79 -11.30
CA ILE A 45 0.16 -7.27 -11.76
C ILE A 45 1.13 -8.44 -11.76
N GLU A 46 1.73 -8.78 -12.90
CA GLU A 46 2.72 -9.87 -13.01
C GLU A 46 2.22 -11.22 -12.43
N GLY A 47 0.92 -11.51 -12.55
CA GLY A 47 0.29 -12.72 -12.03
C GLY A 47 -0.18 -12.66 -10.58
N TYR A 48 -0.04 -11.51 -9.91
CA TYR A 48 -0.41 -11.29 -8.51
C TYR A 48 -1.66 -10.42 -8.38
N TRP A 49 -2.69 -10.94 -7.72
CA TRP A 49 -3.97 -10.24 -7.55
C TRP A 49 -4.03 -9.46 -6.25
N ILE A 50 -4.38 -8.18 -6.36
CA ILE A 50 -4.52 -7.26 -5.24
C ILE A 50 -5.90 -6.62 -5.31
N ALA A 51 -6.57 -6.52 -4.16
CA ALA A 51 -7.85 -5.82 -4.06
C ALA A 51 -7.72 -4.39 -4.57
N ARG A 52 -8.74 -3.89 -5.25
CA ARG A 52 -8.73 -2.54 -5.80
C ARG A 52 -9.08 -1.51 -4.72
N GLY A 53 -8.32 -0.42 -4.68
CA GLY A 53 -8.63 0.75 -3.86
C GLY A 53 -9.69 1.66 -4.51
N PRO A 54 -10.12 2.71 -3.79
CA PRO A 54 -11.23 3.55 -4.23
C PRO A 54 -10.88 4.51 -5.38
N LYS A 55 -9.60 4.71 -5.71
CA LYS A 55 -9.20 5.65 -6.77
C LYS A 55 -9.33 5.08 -8.18
N GLU A 56 -9.54 6.00 -9.12
CA GLU A 56 -9.42 5.71 -10.54
C GLU A 56 -7.98 5.35 -10.91
N ILE A 57 -7.83 4.37 -11.80
CA ILE A 57 -6.53 3.81 -12.18
C ILE A 57 -6.27 4.16 -13.64
N ASP A 58 -5.30 5.03 -13.88
CA ASP A 58 -4.74 5.28 -15.21
C ASP A 58 -3.49 4.42 -15.40
N ALA A 59 -3.71 3.13 -15.66
CA ALA A 59 -2.64 2.15 -15.81
C ALA A 59 -1.71 2.47 -17.00
N GLN A 60 -2.22 3.08 -18.08
CA GLN A 60 -1.40 3.43 -19.24
C GLN A 60 -0.38 4.51 -18.90
N ARG A 61 -0.83 5.59 -18.23
CA ARG A 61 0.05 6.65 -17.76
C ARG A 61 1.06 6.12 -16.73
N LEU A 62 0.59 5.35 -15.76
CA LEU A 62 1.47 4.80 -14.72
C LEU A 62 2.58 3.90 -15.30
N LEU A 63 2.26 3.10 -16.32
CA LEU A 63 3.27 2.28 -17.01
C LEU A 63 4.23 3.12 -17.87
N ALA A 64 3.76 4.23 -18.45
CA ALA A 64 4.62 5.14 -19.21
C ALA A 64 5.60 5.91 -18.31
N ASP A 65 5.15 6.30 -17.12
CA ASP A 65 5.95 7.07 -16.15
C ASP A 65 6.90 6.18 -15.33
N PHE A 66 6.75 4.86 -15.37
CA PHE A 66 7.52 3.92 -14.56
C PHE A 66 8.60 3.18 -15.37
N CYS A 67 9.87 3.41 -15.03
CA CYS A 67 11.00 2.73 -15.67
C CYS A 67 11.15 1.28 -15.17
N VAL A 68 10.72 0.32 -15.99
CA VAL A 68 10.82 -1.11 -15.68
C VAL A 68 12.20 -1.64 -16.08
N THR A 69 13.08 -1.80 -15.08
CA THR A 69 14.34 -2.55 -15.21
C THR A 69 14.17 -3.97 -14.70
N GLU A 70 15.09 -4.88 -15.04
CA GLU A 70 15.10 -6.25 -14.49
C GLU A 70 15.14 -6.28 -12.96
N SER A 71 15.92 -5.38 -12.35
CA SER A 71 15.98 -5.25 -10.89
C SER A 71 14.66 -4.73 -10.31
N ALA A 72 14.07 -3.71 -10.93
CA ALA A 72 12.78 -3.15 -10.52
C ALA A 72 11.67 -4.20 -10.62
N ARG A 73 11.58 -4.94 -11.73
CA ARG A 73 10.62 -6.02 -11.94
C ARG A 73 10.77 -7.13 -10.89
N ARG A 74 12.01 -7.56 -10.61
CA ARG A 74 12.28 -8.58 -9.59
C ARG A 74 11.85 -8.12 -8.19
N ASN A 75 12.17 -6.88 -7.80
CA ASN A 75 11.79 -6.34 -6.50
C ASN A 75 10.28 -6.08 -6.40
N LEU A 76 9.67 -5.62 -7.48
CA LEU A 76 8.22 -5.47 -7.60
C LEU A 76 7.51 -6.80 -7.33
N ARG A 77 7.93 -7.89 -7.98
CA ARG A 77 7.35 -9.23 -7.74
C ARG A 77 7.46 -9.69 -6.28
N LYS A 78 8.54 -9.33 -5.57
CA LYS A 78 8.66 -9.61 -4.13
C LYS A 78 7.59 -8.86 -3.33
N ILE A 79 7.44 -7.56 -3.59
CA ILE A 79 6.42 -6.73 -2.94
C ILE A 79 5.02 -7.26 -3.24
N LEU A 80 4.71 -7.50 -4.53
CA LEU A 80 3.44 -8.04 -4.99
C LEU A 80 3.09 -9.36 -4.29
N ARG A 81 4.05 -10.27 -4.16
CA ARG A 81 3.85 -11.53 -3.44
C ARG A 81 3.46 -11.32 -1.98
N CYS A 82 4.07 -10.36 -1.29
CA CYS A 82 3.76 -10.07 0.11
C CYS A 82 2.36 -9.45 0.28
N VAL A 83 1.95 -8.56 -0.64
CA VAL A 83 0.67 -7.85 -0.53
C VAL A 83 -0.53 -8.63 -1.09
N SER A 84 -0.29 -9.70 -1.85
CA SER A 84 -1.35 -10.51 -2.47
C SER A 84 -2.05 -11.49 -1.53
N GLY A 85 -1.72 -11.50 -0.23
CA GLY A 85 -2.31 -12.37 0.79
C GLY A 85 -3.82 -12.16 1.08
N GLY A 86 -4.50 -11.35 0.26
CA GLY A 86 -5.93 -11.08 0.37
C GLY A 86 -6.30 -10.22 1.58
N LYS A 87 -7.55 -10.33 2.05
CA LYS A 87 -8.03 -9.65 3.28
C LYS A 87 -7.57 -10.36 4.56
N VAL A 88 -7.14 -11.61 4.46
CA VAL A 88 -6.82 -12.46 5.61
C VAL A 88 -5.41 -12.16 6.14
N VAL A 89 -4.43 -11.99 5.24
CA VAL A 89 -3.02 -11.78 5.64
C VAL A 89 -2.46 -10.54 4.94
N ARG A 90 -2.33 -9.46 5.71
CA ARG A 90 -1.64 -8.22 5.29
C ARG A 90 -0.65 -7.83 6.38
N PRO A 91 0.54 -8.46 6.39
CA PRO A 91 1.55 -8.15 7.38
C PRO A 91 2.13 -6.77 7.07
N PRO A 92 2.60 -6.02 8.08
CA PRO A 92 3.53 -4.93 7.85
C PRO A 92 4.75 -5.45 7.09
N ILE A 93 5.20 -4.71 6.07
CA ILE A 93 6.32 -5.10 5.23
C ILE A 93 7.46 -4.13 5.46
N LEU A 94 8.60 -4.65 5.93
CA LEU A 94 9.85 -3.90 6.01
C LEU A 94 10.64 -4.05 4.70
N LEU A 95 11.03 -2.92 4.10
CA LEU A 95 11.84 -2.88 2.89
C LEU A 95 13.21 -2.28 3.17
N GLU A 96 14.24 -3.13 3.25
CA GLU A 96 15.61 -2.73 3.50
C GLU A 96 16.44 -2.72 2.20
N GLY A 97 17.41 -1.81 2.12
CA GLY A 97 18.36 -1.71 1.02
C GLY A 97 18.95 -0.31 0.91
N PRO A 98 19.91 -0.07 0.00
CA PRO A 98 20.55 1.22 -0.13
C PRO A 98 19.55 2.34 -0.47
N THR A 99 19.86 3.55 -0.03
CA THR A 99 19.14 4.76 -0.46
C THR A 99 19.26 4.89 -1.99
N GLY A 100 18.22 5.43 -2.63
CA GLY A 100 18.19 5.55 -4.09
C GLY A 100 17.87 4.27 -4.88
N ALA A 101 17.75 3.09 -4.25
CA ALA A 101 17.38 1.83 -4.94
C ALA A 101 15.93 1.77 -5.47
N GLY A 102 15.14 2.85 -5.32
CA GLY A 102 13.77 2.93 -5.80
C GLY A 102 12.72 2.22 -4.93
N LYS A 103 13.04 1.89 -3.67
CA LYS A 103 12.12 1.20 -2.74
C LYS A 103 10.78 1.93 -2.60
N THR A 104 10.82 3.20 -2.24
CA THR A 104 9.65 4.06 -2.08
C THR A 104 8.90 4.24 -3.41
N SER A 105 9.62 4.33 -4.53
CA SER A 105 9.03 4.44 -5.87
C SER A 105 8.27 3.17 -6.26
N LEU A 106 8.79 1.98 -5.95
CA LEU A 106 8.11 0.71 -6.19
C LEU A 106 6.81 0.61 -5.40
N VAL A 107 6.82 0.96 -4.11
CA VAL A 107 5.61 0.90 -3.27
C VAL A 107 4.55 1.89 -3.77
N LYS A 108 4.95 3.13 -4.07
CA LYS A 108 4.05 4.15 -4.64
C LYS A 108 3.45 3.71 -5.97
N PHE A 109 4.26 3.08 -6.83
CA PHE A 109 3.79 2.53 -8.10
C PHE A 109 2.73 1.44 -7.89
N VAL A 110 2.96 0.48 -6.99
CA VAL A 110 1.96 -0.58 -6.70
C VAL A 110 0.69 0.01 -6.10
N ALA A 111 0.80 0.94 -5.15
CA ALA A 111 -0.35 1.61 -4.54
C ALA A 111 -1.21 2.32 -5.62
N ALA A 112 -0.58 3.11 -6.48
CA ALA A 112 -1.26 3.79 -7.58
C ALA A 112 -1.86 2.80 -8.60
N MET A 113 -1.12 1.76 -8.97
CA MET A 113 -1.58 0.74 -9.93
C MET A 113 -2.74 -0.09 -9.40
N THR A 114 -2.89 -0.17 -8.08
CA THR A 114 -4.01 -0.86 -7.41
C THR A 114 -5.13 0.10 -7.00
N GLY A 115 -5.01 1.40 -7.26
CA GLY A 115 -6.04 2.40 -6.96
C GLY A 115 -6.09 2.80 -5.47
N HIS A 116 -5.01 2.61 -4.72
CA HIS A 116 -4.91 3.05 -3.32
C HIS A 116 -4.17 4.37 -3.20
N ASP A 117 -4.57 5.13 -2.17
CA ASP A 117 -3.80 6.27 -1.68
C ASP A 117 -2.52 5.77 -1.05
N CYS A 118 -1.45 6.54 -1.18
CA CYS A 118 -0.17 6.23 -0.55
C CYS A 118 0.29 7.46 0.24
N VAL A 119 0.16 7.38 1.55
CA VAL A 119 0.65 8.39 2.49
C VAL A 119 2.08 8.04 2.85
N ARG A 120 2.99 8.98 2.66
CA ARG A 120 4.40 8.82 3.05
C ARG A 120 4.67 9.68 4.28
N ILE A 121 5.16 9.06 5.34
CA ILE A 121 5.63 9.72 6.55
C ILE A 121 7.13 9.51 6.60
N ASN A 122 7.91 10.60 6.64
CA ASN A 122 9.37 10.53 6.69
C ASN A 122 9.83 10.72 8.13
N ASN A 123 10.67 9.83 8.63
CA ASN A 123 11.19 9.90 9.99
C ASN A 123 12.54 10.61 10.05
N HIS A 124 12.83 11.16 11.23
CA HIS A 124 14.10 11.74 11.61
C HIS A 124 14.32 11.58 13.12
N GLU A 125 15.51 11.89 13.61
CA GLU A 125 15.92 11.69 15.02
C GLU A 125 15.04 12.44 16.04
N HIS A 126 14.28 13.44 15.59
CA HIS A 126 13.37 14.23 16.43
C HIS A 126 11.89 14.00 16.11
N THR A 127 11.55 12.91 15.41
CA THR A 127 10.16 12.66 15.03
C THR A 127 9.35 12.40 16.28
N ASP A 128 8.26 13.13 16.44
CA ASP A 128 7.36 12.98 17.57
C ASP A 128 6.09 12.19 17.20
N LEU A 129 5.48 11.52 18.18
CA LEU A 129 4.24 10.77 17.97
C LEU A 129 3.08 11.67 17.50
N GLN A 130 3.07 12.94 17.89
CA GLN A 130 2.07 13.90 17.44
C GLN A 130 2.13 14.15 15.92
N GLU A 131 3.30 13.98 15.29
CA GLU A 131 3.43 14.07 13.83
C GLU A 131 2.74 12.90 13.11
N TYR A 132 2.52 11.78 13.81
CA TYR A 132 1.81 10.62 13.29
C TYR A 132 0.31 10.73 13.57
N ILE A 133 -0.02 10.97 14.83
CA ILE A 133 -1.38 10.84 15.38
C ILE A 133 -2.19 12.11 15.20
N GLY A 134 -1.56 13.27 15.37
CA GLY A 134 -2.23 14.56 15.35
C GLY A 134 -1.82 15.44 16.52
N GLN A 135 -2.21 16.70 16.44
CA GLN A 135 -1.90 17.72 17.43
C GLN A 135 -3.08 18.67 17.61
N HIS A 136 -3.12 19.37 18.74
CA HIS A 136 -4.11 20.41 18.96
C HIS A 136 -3.69 21.69 18.26
N VAL A 137 -4.54 22.18 17.36
CA VAL A 137 -4.38 23.43 16.64
C VAL A 137 -5.39 24.45 17.14
N TYR A 138 -4.99 25.71 17.17
CA TYR A 138 -5.89 26.81 17.53
C TYR A 138 -6.52 27.37 16.26
N ASP A 139 -7.82 27.18 16.11
CA ASP A 139 -8.57 27.57 14.92
C ASP A 139 -9.73 28.50 15.32
N HIS A 140 -9.66 29.76 14.89
CA HIS A 140 -10.68 30.80 15.17
C HIS A 140 -11.09 30.92 16.65
N GLY A 141 -10.15 30.86 17.58
CA GLY A 141 -10.44 30.99 19.01
C GLY A 141 -10.82 29.68 19.72
N VAL A 142 -10.84 28.56 19.00
CA VAL A 142 -11.20 27.25 19.54
C VAL A 142 -10.01 26.29 19.37
N LEU A 143 -9.67 25.60 20.44
CA LEU A 143 -8.71 24.50 20.38
C LEU A 143 -9.39 23.28 19.75
N LYS A 144 -8.84 22.80 18.63
CA LYS A 144 -9.34 21.62 17.91
C LYS A 144 -8.22 20.61 17.75
N PHE A 145 -8.52 19.33 17.93
CA PHE A 145 -7.58 18.27 17.58
C PHE A 145 -7.59 18.06 16.06
N GLU A 146 -6.43 18.21 15.44
CA GLU A 146 -6.24 17.89 14.03
C GLU A 146 -5.53 16.54 13.89
N GLU A 147 -6.20 15.58 13.26
CA GLU A 147 -5.65 14.25 13.01
C GLU A 147 -4.39 14.31 12.14
N GLY A 148 -3.41 13.51 12.51
CA GLY A 148 -2.15 13.36 11.78
C GLY A 148 -2.28 12.47 10.54
N PRO A 149 -1.23 12.42 9.71
CA PRO A 149 -1.19 11.66 8.47
C PRO A 149 -1.43 10.15 8.68
N LEU A 150 -0.96 9.56 9.78
CA LEU A 150 -1.18 8.13 10.03
C LEU A 150 -2.66 7.83 10.27
N VAL A 151 -3.30 8.60 11.16
CA VAL A 151 -4.72 8.43 11.49
C VAL A 151 -5.60 8.64 10.27
N LYS A 152 -5.37 9.74 9.53
CA LYS A 152 -6.08 10.03 8.28
C LYS A 152 -5.95 8.88 7.28
N ALA A 153 -4.76 8.30 7.15
CA ALA A 153 -4.50 7.17 6.25
C ALA A 153 -5.24 5.89 6.68
N CYS A 154 -5.20 5.55 7.97
CA CYS A 154 -5.88 4.38 8.52
C CYS A 154 -7.40 4.47 8.26
N ARG A 155 -8.03 5.62 8.53
CA ARG A 155 -9.46 5.84 8.26
C ARG A 155 -9.82 5.71 6.77
N ALA A 156 -8.93 6.18 5.89
CA ALA A 156 -9.14 6.12 4.44
C ALA A 156 -8.83 4.74 3.82
N GLY A 157 -8.27 3.80 4.59
CA GLY A 157 -7.74 2.55 4.04
C GLY A 157 -6.58 2.77 3.07
N ALA A 158 -5.84 3.86 3.24
CA ALA A 158 -4.69 4.20 2.42
C ALA A 158 -3.48 3.34 2.80
N TRP A 159 -2.56 3.16 1.86
CA TRP A 159 -1.26 2.58 2.14
C TRP A 159 -0.40 3.61 2.87
N VAL A 160 0.31 3.16 3.90
CA VAL A 160 1.24 4.00 4.66
C VAL A 160 2.66 3.52 4.39
N VAL A 161 3.54 4.46 4.02
CA VAL A 161 4.98 4.23 3.88
C VAL A 161 5.69 5.04 4.94
N LEU A 162 6.28 4.34 5.91
CA LEU A 162 7.16 4.93 6.91
C LEU A 162 8.59 4.90 6.34
N ASP A 163 9.08 6.05 5.92
CA ASP A 163 10.40 6.24 5.33
C ASP A 163 11.42 6.59 6.42
N GLU A 164 12.69 6.20 6.21
CA GLU A 164 13.79 6.42 7.17
C GLU A 164 13.46 5.95 8.61
N LEU A 165 12.70 4.86 8.74
CA LEU A 165 12.25 4.31 10.03
C LEU A 165 13.40 4.03 11.01
N ASN A 166 14.60 3.78 10.50
CA ASN A 166 15.81 3.61 11.30
C ASN A 166 16.25 4.87 12.06
N LEU A 167 15.74 6.05 11.70
CA LEU A 167 15.97 7.31 12.40
C LEU A 167 14.86 7.64 13.41
N ALA A 168 13.75 6.90 13.40
CA ALA A 168 12.65 7.17 14.31
C ALA A 168 13.04 6.86 15.77
N PRO A 169 12.69 7.72 16.74
CA PRO A 169 12.85 7.41 18.15
C PRO A 169 12.07 6.15 18.56
N SER A 170 12.60 5.39 19.52
CA SER A 170 11.95 4.16 20.03
C SER A 170 10.52 4.41 20.51
N GLU A 171 10.26 5.57 21.12
CA GLU A 171 8.93 5.94 21.63
C GLU A 171 7.88 6.03 20.52
N VAL A 172 8.25 6.50 19.32
CA VAL A 172 7.34 6.54 18.17
C VAL A 172 7.01 5.13 17.71
N LEU A 173 8.01 4.24 17.64
CA LEU A 173 7.82 2.85 17.27
C LEU A 173 6.93 2.12 18.28
N GLU A 174 7.17 2.33 19.58
CA GLU A 174 6.33 1.79 20.66
C GLU A 174 4.89 2.28 20.55
N GLY A 175 4.69 3.55 20.21
CA GLY A 175 3.37 4.15 20.01
C GLY A 175 2.56 3.52 18.86
N ILE A 176 3.22 2.95 17.85
CA ILE A 176 2.55 2.34 16.69
C ILE A 176 2.56 0.81 16.69
N ASN A 177 3.18 0.14 17.67
CA ASN A 177 3.27 -1.33 17.70
C ASN A 177 1.90 -2.02 17.64
N ARG A 178 0.87 -1.48 18.31
CA ARG A 178 -0.50 -2.05 18.25
C ARG A 178 -1.10 -2.04 16.84
N LEU A 179 -0.69 -1.09 16.01
CA LEU A 179 -1.10 -1.05 14.60
C LEU A 179 -0.37 -2.08 13.76
N LEU A 180 0.87 -2.40 14.13
CA LEU A 180 1.74 -3.35 13.41
C LEU A 180 1.47 -4.82 13.81
N ASP A 181 0.99 -5.04 15.03
CA ASP A 181 0.63 -6.37 15.53
C ASP A 181 -0.76 -6.83 15.04
N ASP A 182 -1.20 -8.00 15.50
CA ASP A 182 -2.46 -8.63 15.09
C ASP A 182 -3.70 -7.78 15.40
N ASN A 183 -3.60 -6.83 16.33
CA ASN A 183 -4.66 -5.88 16.67
C ASN A 183 -5.06 -4.99 15.49
N ARG A 184 -4.09 -4.55 14.67
CA ARG A 184 -4.29 -3.63 13.52
C ARG A 184 -5.14 -2.41 13.86
N GLU A 185 -4.96 -1.88 15.06
CA GLU A 185 -5.77 -0.79 15.59
C GLU A 185 -4.86 0.25 16.25
N ILE A 186 -5.28 1.50 16.23
CA ILE A 186 -4.60 2.59 16.92
C ILE A 186 -5.58 3.38 17.78
N HIS A 187 -5.26 3.49 19.07
CA HIS A 187 -6.07 4.25 20.02
C HIS A 187 -5.58 5.69 20.11
N ILE A 188 -6.47 6.64 19.83
CA ILE A 188 -6.22 8.07 19.90
C ILE A 188 -6.78 8.57 21.23
N ALA A 189 -5.90 8.92 22.17
CA ALA A 189 -6.31 9.32 23.51
C ALA A 189 -7.07 10.65 23.52
N GLU A 190 -6.72 11.55 22.61
CA GLU A 190 -7.25 12.91 22.49
C GLU A 190 -8.72 12.90 22.06
N THR A 191 -9.12 11.96 21.21
CA THR A 191 -10.51 11.79 20.76
C THR A 191 -11.22 10.64 21.46
N ASN A 192 -10.49 9.84 22.24
CA ASN A 192 -10.95 8.60 22.86
C ASN A 192 -11.60 7.63 21.84
N THR A 193 -10.96 7.51 20.67
CA THR A 193 -11.41 6.64 19.57
C THR A 193 -10.33 5.68 19.13
N THR A 194 -10.72 4.46 18.79
CA THR A 194 -9.87 3.50 18.09
C THR A 194 -10.15 3.55 16.60
N VAL A 195 -9.09 3.53 15.79
CA VAL A 195 -9.13 3.46 14.32
C VAL A 195 -8.55 2.14 13.85
#